data_AF-L8GM51-F1
#
_entry.id   AF-L8GM51-F1
#
_cell.length_a   1.000
_cell.length_b   1.000
_cell.length_c   1.000
_cell.angle_alpha   90.00
_cell.angle_beta   90.00
_cell.angle_gamma   90.00
#
_symmetry.space_group_name_H-M   'P 1'
#
loop_
_entity.id
_entity.type
_entity.pdbx_description
1 polymer ?
#
loop_
_entity_poly.entity_id
_entity_poly.type
_entity_poly.pdbx_seq_one_letter_code
_entity_poly.pdbx_strand_id
1 'polypeptide(L)'
;MERWTADDVIEEIKDQWKAHFDGLAVVNSLSWRAESQGAGRFKVRIFGTVQCEQSDFDLFIEHLKKEIPCLAAAGAIQSKAKCVAPRASKTSKHKKAALPNYQKTKKKEKPKRSNSAAPWRKPAHDFESRVEEGEDVGEEEEEVEHGVPDDTTEVHEDPASISLKVQALAELVRGARHLVVYTGAGVSTAANIPDFRGPQGVWTLMDQGLEAEGIPLEAAVPTYTHMALVALQERGVLRHLVSQNVDGLHLRSGITKDNLSELHGNCYVEICDSCGAEYFRDFDVVDNAGDEREPYDDHCTGRRCEKPDCYHGQLRDNIINFGEQLPRPVLVNAQDHSRKADVVIAIGTSLRVEPAASLPLKSVKRGGKLAIINLQKTPYDSSAHLRIFAHCDHVMQLLMQTLGVDVPRPE
;
A
#
# COMPACT_ATOMS: atom_id res chain seq x y z
N MET A 1 38.13 15.92 -14.91
CA MET A 1 36.75 15.46 -15.14
C MET A 1 36.43 14.55 -13.98
N GLU A 2 35.63 15.03 -13.03
CA GLU A 2 35.14 14.21 -11.94
C GLU A 2 34.49 12.97 -12.53
N ARG A 3 34.85 11.81 -11.99
CA ARG A 3 34.42 10.52 -12.51
C ARG A 3 33.06 10.23 -11.89
N TRP A 4 32.01 10.80 -12.46
CA TRP A 4 30.65 10.57 -12.02
C TRP A 4 30.36 9.06 -12.02
N THR A 5 29.72 8.59 -10.96
CA THR A 5 29.07 7.29 -10.85
C THR A 5 27.62 7.37 -11.34
N ALA A 6 26.94 6.22 -11.47
CA ALA A 6 25.53 6.22 -11.80
C ALA A 6 24.69 6.93 -10.72
N ASP A 7 25.08 6.79 -9.45
CA ASP A 7 24.39 7.40 -8.33
C ASP A 7 24.59 8.92 -8.31
N ASP A 8 25.81 9.41 -8.57
CA ASP A 8 26.08 10.86 -8.70
C ASP A 8 25.21 11.51 -9.80
N VAL A 9 25.01 10.81 -10.93
CA VAL A 9 24.12 11.26 -12.01
C VAL A 9 22.68 11.34 -11.55
N ILE A 10 22.21 10.35 -10.78
CA ILE A 10 20.83 10.29 -10.27
C ILE A 10 20.60 11.38 -9.23
N GLU A 11 21.54 11.59 -8.30
CA GLU A 11 21.45 12.63 -7.27
C GLU A 11 21.40 14.02 -7.89
N GLU A 12 22.29 14.31 -8.84
CA GLU A 12 22.26 15.59 -9.55
C GLU A 12 20.94 15.78 -10.31
N ILE A 13 20.39 14.75 -10.97
CA ILE A 13 19.07 14.84 -11.61
C ILE A 13 17.98 15.16 -10.59
N LYS A 14 18.01 14.54 -9.41
CA LYS A 14 17.04 14.80 -8.33
C LYS A 14 17.16 16.22 -7.79
N ASP A 15 18.37 16.77 -7.72
CA ASP A 15 18.59 18.15 -7.27
C ASP A 15 18.14 19.16 -8.32
N GLN A 16 18.46 18.92 -9.60
CA GLN A 16 17.91 19.70 -10.71
C GLN A 16 16.37 19.61 -10.77
N TRP A 17 15.79 18.43 -10.48
CA TRP A 17 14.35 18.24 -10.40
C TRP A 17 13.72 19.11 -9.32
N LYS A 18 14.26 19.05 -8.10
CA LYS A 18 13.82 19.89 -6.98
C LYS A 18 13.91 21.36 -7.33
N ALA A 19 15.03 21.81 -7.91
CA ALA A 19 15.22 23.21 -8.29
C ALA A 19 14.27 23.67 -9.41
N HIS A 20 13.96 22.79 -10.38
CA HIS A 20 13.10 23.13 -11.51
C HIS A 20 11.61 23.17 -11.15
N PHE A 21 11.17 22.30 -10.23
CA PHE A 21 9.78 22.18 -9.82
C PHE A 21 9.49 22.75 -8.41
N ASP A 22 10.45 23.51 -7.83
CA ASP A 22 10.31 24.11 -6.51
C ASP A 22 9.04 24.98 -6.42
N GLY A 23 8.20 24.71 -5.43
CA GLY A 23 6.91 25.39 -5.22
C GLY A 23 5.72 24.87 -6.04
N LEU A 24 5.88 23.83 -6.87
CA LEU A 24 4.77 23.05 -7.43
C LEU A 24 4.63 21.74 -6.66
N ALA A 25 3.46 21.48 -6.10
CA ALA A 25 3.13 20.21 -5.46
C ALA A 25 2.99 19.10 -6.52
N VAL A 26 4.11 18.71 -7.11
CA VAL A 26 4.16 17.60 -8.07
C VAL A 26 4.30 16.32 -7.25
N VAL A 27 3.21 15.56 -7.13
CA VAL A 27 3.24 14.20 -6.57
C VAL A 27 4.16 13.36 -7.46
N ASN A 28 5.30 12.92 -6.92
CA ASN A 28 6.34 12.24 -7.70
C ASN A 28 6.25 10.73 -7.51
N SER A 29 5.97 10.00 -8.59
CA SER A 29 6.21 8.54 -8.67
C SER A 29 7.29 8.23 -9.71
N LEU A 30 8.22 9.18 -9.94
CA LEU A 30 9.26 9.02 -10.96
C LEU A 30 10.42 8.19 -10.44
N SER A 31 10.74 7.13 -11.17
CA SER A 31 11.94 6.33 -10.97
C SER A 31 12.97 6.65 -12.06
N TRP A 32 14.23 6.75 -11.64
CA TRP A 32 15.36 7.08 -12.48
C TRP A 32 16.33 5.91 -12.47
N ARG A 33 16.82 5.49 -13.63
CA ARG A 33 17.91 4.50 -13.74
C ARG A 33 19.01 5.04 -14.64
N ALA A 34 20.23 5.10 -14.14
CA ALA A 34 21.41 5.54 -14.87
C ALA A 34 22.33 4.37 -15.14
N GLU A 35 22.82 4.27 -16.37
CA GLU A 35 23.72 3.20 -16.82
C GLU A 35 24.94 3.84 -17.50
N SER A 36 26.15 3.51 -17.04
CA SER A 36 27.38 4.02 -17.65
C SER A 36 27.56 3.46 -19.06
N GLN A 37 27.81 4.33 -20.03
CA GLN A 37 28.10 3.95 -21.43
C GLN A 37 29.61 3.97 -21.72
N GLY A 38 30.45 4.13 -20.68
CA GLY A 38 31.88 4.34 -20.82
C GLY A 38 32.24 5.78 -21.23
N ALA A 39 33.54 6.12 -21.14
CA ALA A 39 34.09 7.45 -21.47
C ALA A 39 33.38 8.64 -20.78
N GLY A 40 32.88 8.43 -19.55
CA GLY A 40 32.20 9.47 -18.77
C GLY A 40 30.80 9.84 -19.27
N ARG A 41 30.16 8.98 -20.08
CA ARG A 41 28.79 9.17 -20.57
C ARG A 41 27.81 8.25 -19.87
N PHE A 42 26.58 8.71 -19.73
CA PHE A 42 25.50 7.95 -19.10
C PHE A 42 24.25 7.90 -19.96
N LYS A 43 23.51 6.81 -19.80
CA LYS A 43 22.16 6.67 -20.32
C LYS A 43 21.18 6.59 -19.16
N VAL A 44 20.20 7.48 -19.15
CA VAL A 44 19.19 7.60 -18.11
C VAL A 44 17.83 7.20 -18.65
N ARG A 45 17.14 6.33 -17.93
CA ARG A 45 15.75 5.97 -18.20
C ARG A 45 14.85 6.49 -17.09
N ILE A 46 13.73 7.08 -17.48
CA ILE A 46 12.75 7.69 -16.57
C ILE A 46 11.42 6.95 -16.74
N PHE A 47 10.83 6.52 -15.62
CA PHE A 47 9.56 5.80 -15.57
C PHE A 47 8.65 6.38 -14.49
N GLY A 48 7.36 6.07 -14.55
CA GLY A 48 6.38 6.46 -13.54
C GLY A 48 5.42 7.54 -14.01
N THR A 49 4.72 8.15 -13.06
CA THR A 49 3.72 9.21 -13.32
C THR A 49 4.10 10.50 -12.60
N VAL A 50 3.88 11.62 -13.28
CA VAL A 50 4.17 12.96 -12.76
C VAL A 50 3.00 13.90 -13.03
N GLN A 51 2.66 14.74 -12.04
CA GLN A 51 1.62 15.77 -12.18
C GLN A 51 2.18 17.09 -12.69
N CYS A 52 2.41 17.19 -14.00
CA CYS A 52 2.78 18.44 -14.66
C CYS A 52 2.26 18.45 -16.11
N GLU A 53 2.28 19.63 -16.73
CA GLU A 53 2.07 19.73 -18.18
C GLU A 53 3.23 19.06 -18.91
N GLN A 54 2.93 18.32 -19.99
CA GLN A 54 3.97 17.63 -20.77
C GLN A 54 5.05 18.59 -21.27
N SER A 55 4.68 19.83 -21.60
CA SER A 55 5.63 20.86 -22.04
C SER A 55 6.65 21.26 -20.97
N ASP A 56 6.24 21.28 -19.70
CA ASP A 56 7.13 21.66 -18.59
C ASP A 56 8.09 20.51 -18.28
N PHE A 57 7.60 19.26 -18.36
CA PHE A 57 8.45 18.09 -18.28
C PHE A 57 9.49 18.04 -19.40
N ASP A 58 9.09 18.32 -20.65
CA ASP A 58 10.01 18.33 -21.78
C ASP A 58 11.08 19.44 -21.63
N LEU A 59 10.70 20.62 -21.11
CA LEU A 59 11.65 21.70 -20.78
C LEU A 59 12.66 21.27 -19.71
N PHE A 60 12.21 20.53 -18.69
CA PHE A 60 13.09 19.96 -17.69
C PHE A 60 14.09 18.96 -18.29
N ILE A 61 13.66 18.07 -19.20
CA ILE A 61 14.58 17.15 -19.88
C ILE A 61 15.64 17.91 -20.70
N GLU A 62 15.27 19.00 -21.34
CA GLU A 62 16.23 19.86 -22.06
C GLU A 62 17.16 20.64 -21.11
N HIS A 63 16.68 20.98 -19.91
CA HIS A 63 17.50 21.57 -18.85
C HIS A 63 18.57 20.58 -18.36
N LEU A 64 18.19 19.33 -18.08
CA LEU A 64 19.13 18.28 -17.69
C LEU A 64 20.25 18.06 -18.70
N LYS A 65 19.94 18.05 -20.01
CA LYS A 65 20.95 17.88 -21.07
C LYS A 65 21.97 19.03 -21.12
N LYS A 66 21.63 20.20 -20.57
CA LYS A 66 22.51 21.38 -20.52
C LYS A 66 23.34 21.43 -19.25
N GLU A 67 22.70 21.19 -18.10
CA GLU A 67 23.34 21.29 -16.79
C GLU A 67 24.18 20.05 -16.45
N ILE A 68 23.88 18.89 -17.03
CA ILE A 68 24.58 17.64 -16.76
C ILE A 68 25.37 17.22 -18.01
N PRO A 69 26.68 17.54 -18.10
CA PRO A 69 27.47 17.33 -19.32
C PRO A 69 27.52 15.88 -19.79
N CYS A 70 27.43 14.91 -18.87
CA CYS A 70 27.46 13.48 -19.20
C CYS A 70 26.15 12.95 -19.83
N LEU A 71 25.09 13.77 -19.86
CA LEU A 71 23.78 13.48 -20.49
C LEU A 71 23.51 14.33 -21.75
N ALA A 72 24.47 15.13 -22.20
CA ALA A 72 24.29 16.05 -23.33
C ALA A 72 24.11 15.34 -24.69
N ALA A 73 24.45 14.05 -24.79
CA ALA A 73 24.34 13.30 -26.04
C ALA A 73 22.88 13.03 -26.43
N ALA A 74 22.59 13.07 -27.73
CA ALA A 74 21.26 12.72 -28.24
C ALA A 74 20.88 11.28 -27.84
N GLY A 75 19.70 11.12 -27.23
CA GLY A 75 19.22 9.82 -26.75
C GLY A 75 19.81 9.35 -25.42
N ALA A 76 20.62 10.17 -24.74
CA ALA A 76 21.12 9.88 -23.40
C ALA A 76 19.98 9.78 -22.37
N ILE A 77 18.90 10.55 -22.53
CA ILE A 77 17.72 10.48 -21.67
C ILE A 77 16.57 9.85 -22.47
N GLN A 78 16.01 8.76 -21.94
CA GLN A 78 14.83 8.08 -22.48
C GLN A 78 13.72 8.11 -21.44
N SER A 79 12.64 8.85 -21.71
CA SER A 79 11.49 8.91 -20.81
C SER A 79 10.34 8.06 -21.32
N LYS A 80 9.78 7.23 -20.43
CA LYS A 80 8.44 6.63 -20.54
C LYS A 80 7.50 7.17 -19.46
N ALA A 81 7.86 8.27 -18.81
CA ALA A 81 7.03 8.88 -17.78
C ALA A 81 5.71 9.40 -18.37
N LYS A 82 4.63 9.26 -17.60
CA LYS A 82 3.31 9.77 -17.97
C LYS A 82 3.04 11.09 -17.24
N CYS A 83 2.89 12.18 -18.00
CA CYS A 83 2.50 13.48 -17.45
C CYS A 83 0.98 13.59 -17.34
N VAL A 84 0.50 14.07 -16.20
CA VAL A 84 -0.91 14.34 -15.92
C VAL A 84 -1.07 15.82 -15.62
N ALA A 85 -1.71 16.54 -16.55
CA ALA A 85 -1.93 17.98 -16.43
C ALA A 85 -2.80 18.34 -15.20
N PRO A 86 -2.43 19.37 -14.41
CA PRO A 86 -3.27 19.86 -13.32
C PRO A 86 -4.61 20.39 -13.82
N ARG A 87 -5.72 20.15 -13.09
CA ARG A 87 -7.03 20.74 -13.45
C ARG A 87 -7.04 22.24 -13.12
N ALA A 88 -7.46 23.07 -14.08
CA ALA A 88 -7.48 24.52 -13.94
C ALA A 88 -8.51 24.99 -12.88
N SER A 89 -8.05 25.56 -11.77
CA SER A 89 -8.89 26.25 -10.79
C SER A 89 -9.13 27.71 -11.19
N LYS A 90 -10.34 28.23 -10.94
CA LYS A 90 -10.66 29.65 -11.16
C LYS A 90 -10.17 30.48 -9.96
N THR A 91 -9.11 31.24 -10.22
CA THR A 91 -8.65 32.50 -9.59
C THR A 91 -8.15 32.50 -8.14
N SER A 92 -6.86 32.84 -7.97
CA SER A 92 -6.45 34.02 -7.19
C SER A 92 -5.07 34.52 -7.67
N LYS A 93 -4.95 35.84 -7.75
CA LYS A 93 -3.74 36.57 -8.15
C LYS A 93 -2.77 36.65 -6.97
N HIS A 94 -1.66 35.93 -6.99
CA HIS A 94 -0.47 36.34 -6.22
C HIS A 94 0.83 36.29 -7.04
N LYS A 95 1.40 37.50 -7.13
CA LYS A 95 2.77 37.95 -7.43
C LYS A 95 3.73 36.98 -8.13
N LYS A 96 3.95 37.26 -9.41
CA LYS A 96 5.21 36.94 -10.11
C LYS A 96 6.36 37.70 -9.43
N ALA A 97 7.26 36.98 -8.76
CA ALA A 97 8.62 37.47 -8.55
C ALA A 97 9.36 37.39 -9.90
N ALA A 98 10.04 38.47 -10.25
CA ALA A 98 10.71 38.65 -11.52
C ALA A 98 12.05 37.91 -11.55
N LEU A 99 12.29 37.13 -12.61
CA LEU A 99 13.64 36.78 -13.08
C LEU A 99 14.34 38.05 -13.63
N PRO A 100 15.66 38.23 -13.41
CA PRO A 100 16.39 39.32 -14.04
C PRO A 100 16.64 39.04 -15.53
N ASN A 101 16.26 40.02 -16.36
CA ASN A 101 16.73 40.31 -17.71
C ASN A 101 16.65 39.22 -18.80
N TYR A 102 15.63 39.34 -19.66
CA TYR A 102 15.88 39.26 -21.11
C TYR A 102 14.92 40.16 -21.90
N GLN A 103 15.48 40.91 -22.85
CA GLN A 103 14.82 41.98 -23.59
C GLN A 103 13.79 41.47 -24.62
N LYS A 104 12.73 42.26 -24.79
CA LYS A 104 11.64 42.10 -25.77
C LYS A 104 12.12 42.13 -27.22
N THR A 105 11.47 41.34 -28.08
CA THR A 105 10.83 41.70 -29.38
C THR A 105 10.22 40.42 -29.98
N LYS A 106 9.10 40.33 -30.73
CA LYS A 106 8.20 41.26 -31.44
C LYS A 106 6.83 40.55 -31.59
N LYS A 107 5.75 41.32 -31.56
CA LYS A 107 4.37 40.93 -31.96
C LYS A 107 4.32 40.39 -33.39
N LYS A 108 3.39 39.47 -33.67
CA LYS A 108 2.58 39.42 -34.90
C LYS A 108 1.25 38.70 -34.67
N GLU A 109 0.28 39.09 -35.48
CA GLU A 109 -1.17 39.09 -35.22
C GLU A 109 -1.89 37.76 -35.46
N LYS A 110 -3.09 37.65 -34.88
CA LYS A 110 -4.12 36.64 -35.20
C LYS A 110 -4.71 36.88 -36.59
N PRO A 111 -5.25 35.82 -37.20
CA PRO A 111 -6.57 35.95 -37.81
C PRO A 111 -7.56 34.85 -37.38
N LYS A 112 -8.81 35.07 -37.79
CA LYS A 112 -10.10 34.55 -37.31
C LYS A 112 -10.58 33.31 -38.07
N ARG A 113 -11.55 32.61 -37.43
CA ARG A 113 -12.68 31.81 -37.97
C ARG A 113 -12.36 30.48 -38.69
N SER A 114 -13.01 29.40 -38.27
CA SER A 114 -14.25 28.88 -38.90
C SER A 114 -14.64 27.49 -38.36
N ASN A 115 -15.94 27.21 -38.37
CA ASN A 115 -16.58 25.93 -38.09
C ASN A 115 -16.14 24.83 -39.06
N SER A 116 -16.07 23.56 -38.62
CA SER A 116 -16.84 22.44 -39.21
C SER A 116 -16.43 21.05 -38.66
N ALA A 117 -17.47 20.22 -38.45
CA ALA A 117 -17.56 18.76 -38.64
C ALA A 117 -16.72 17.78 -37.78
N ALA A 118 -17.31 17.33 -36.66
CA ALA A 118 -17.84 15.97 -36.33
C ALA A 118 -17.16 14.66 -36.89
N PRO A 119 -17.51 13.44 -36.38
CA PRO A 119 -17.40 12.85 -35.03
C PRO A 119 -16.90 11.35 -35.05
N TRP A 120 -17.07 10.62 -33.92
CA TRP A 120 -17.02 9.13 -33.69
C TRP A 120 -15.71 8.53 -33.09
N ARG A 121 -15.69 7.57 -32.14
CA ARG A 121 -16.68 6.74 -31.39
C ARG A 121 -16.03 6.24 -30.09
N LYS A 122 -16.76 6.20 -28.97
CA LYS A 122 -16.51 5.26 -27.86
C LYS A 122 -17.54 4.12 -27.95
N PRO A 123 -17.19 2.86 -27.60
CA PRO A 123 -18.16 1.78 -27.55
C PRO A 123 -19.11 1.96 -26.36
N ALA A 124 -20.36 1.64 -26.62
CA ALA A 124 -21.49 1.66 -25.72
C ALA A 124 -21.38 0.57 -24.63
N HIS A 125 -22.01 0.82 -23.50
CA HIS A 125 -22.93 -0.16 -22.91
C HIS A 125 -24.05 0.58 -22.19
N ASP A 126 -25.27 0.33 -22.67
CA ASP A 126 -26.54 0.82 -22.16
C ASP A 126 -26.82 0.30 -20.74
N PHE A 127 -27.28 1.20 -19.87
CA PHE A 127 -28.34 0.90 -18.92
C PHE A 127 -29.05 2.20 -18.54
N GLU A 128 -30.25 2.41 -19.08
CA GLU A 128 -31.12 3.54 -18.73
C GLU A 128 -31.79 3.30 -17.36
N SER A 129 -31.70 4.29 -16.46
CA SER A 129 -32.83 4.64 -15.60
C SER A 129 -32.79 6.13 -15.24
N ARG A 130 -33.86 6.79 -15.66
CA ARG A 130 -34.26 8.19 -15.51
C ARG A 130 -34.63 8.53 -14.06
N VAL A 131 -34.02 9.55 -13.45
CA VAL A 131 -34.61 10.37 -12.37
C VAL A 131 -34.11 11.81 -12.51
N GLU A 132 -35.03 12.74 -12.26
CA GLU A 132 -35.03 14.17 -12.53
C GLU A 132 -34.09 14.98 -11.61
N GLU A 133 -33.59 16.09 -12.14
CA GLU A 133 -32.78 17.09 -11.43
C GLU A 133 -33.63 17.79 -10.35
N GLY A 134 -33.20 17.66 -9.09
CA GLY A 134 -33.59 18.52 -7.99
C GLY A 134 -32.38 19.35 -7.55
N GLU A 135 -32.56 20.66 -7.51
CA GLU A 135 -31.61 21.66 -7.00
C GLU A 135 -31.27 21.36 -5.54
N ASP A 136 -29.97 21.29 -5.19
CA ASP A 136 -29.53 21.19 -3.81
C ASP A 136 -28.77 22.47 -3.41
N VAL A 137 -29.17 23.00 -2.26
CA VAL A 137 -28.75 24.27 -1.68
C VAL A 137 -27.42 24.04 -0.97
N GLY A 138 -26.44 24.90 -1.27
CA GLY A 138 -25.10 24.79 -0.69
C GLY A 138 -25.11 24.97 0.82
N GLU A 139 -24.54 23.98 1.51
CA GLU A 139 -23.92 24.17 2.82
C GLU A 139 -22.40 24.26 2.58
N GLU A 140 -21.83 25.38 3.02
CA GLU A 140 -20.39 25.67 2.98
C GLU A 140 -19.67 24.82 4.04
N GLU A 141 -18.76 23.93 3.62
CA GLU A 141 -17.76 23.33 4.52
C GLU A 141 -16.40 23.99 4.24
N GLU A 142 -15.86 24.66 5.26
CA GLU A 142 -14.56 25.34 5.24
C GLU A 142 -13.40 24.35 5.01
N GLU A 143 -12.50 24.67 4.07
CA GLU A 143 -11.30 23.88 3.79
C GLU A 143 -10.24 24.06 4.91
N VAL A 144 -9.90 22.96 5.58
CA VAL A 144 -8.85 22.89 6.60
C VAL A 144 -7.49 22.58 5.96
N GLU A 145 -6.48 23.37 6.33
CA GLU A 145 -5.06 23.27 5.94
C GLU A 145 -4.49 21.85 6.19
N HIS A 146 -4.01 21.14 5.15
CA HIS A 146 -3.48 19.78 5.29
C HIS A 146 -2.04 19.77 5.84
N GLY A 147 -1.93 19.60 7.17
CA GLY A 147 -0.73 19.08 7.83
C GLY A 147 -0.47 17.61 7.47
N VAL A 148 0.53 16.97 8.13
CA VAL A 148 0.73 15.50 8.08
C VAL A 148 -0.64 14.81 8.16
N PRO A 149 -0.97 13.84 7.27
CA PRO A 149 -2.25 13.18 7.32
C PRO A 149 -2.54 12.72 8.76
N ASP A 150 -3.65 13.20 9.34
CA ASP A 150 -4.04 12.91 10.73
C ASP A 150 -4.05 11.39 11.03
N ASP A 151 -4.21 10.59 9.97
CA ASP A 151 -4.24 9.14 10.00
C ASP A 151 -2.87 8.42 10.00
N THR A 152 -1.74 9.14 9.97
CA THR A 152 -0.39 8.56 10.17
C THR A 152 0.20 8.90 11.54
N THR A 153 -0.45 9.75 12.32
CA THR A 153 0.00 10.11 13.66
C THR A 153 -0.42 9.02 14.65
N GLU A 154 0.52 8.57 15.48
CA GLU A 154 0.20 7.66 16.58
C GLU A 154 -0.52 8.41 17.70
N VAL A 155 -1.59 7.81 18.20
CA VAL A 155 -2.35 8.31 19.33
C VAL A 155 -1.97 7.50 20.56
N HIS A 156 -1.66 8.20 21.64
CA HIS A 156 -1.36 7.58 22.93
C HIS A 156 -2.57 7.74 23.86
N GLU A 157 -3.16 6.61 24.26
CA GLU A 157 -4.17 6.59 25.31
C GLU A 157 -3.57 6.38 26.69
N ASP A 158 -4.25 6.87 27.73
CA ASP A 158 -3.84 6.61 29.10
C ASP A 158 -4.04 5.12 29.47
N PRO A 159 -3.15 4.53 30.30
CA PRO A 159 -3.24 3.11 30.65
C PRO A 159 -4.55 2.68 31.33
N ALA A 160 -5.22 3.59 32.04
CA ALA A 160 -6.49 3.29 32.70
C ALA A 160 -7.63 3.18 31.68
N SER A 161 -7.69 4.08 30.68
CA SER A 161 -8.59 3.99 29.53
C SER A 161 -8.37 2.68 28.77
N ILE A 162 -7.11 2.33 28.47
CA ILE A 162 -6.78 1.06 27.79
C ILE A 162 -7.33 -0.12 28.59
N SER A 163 -7.07 -0.16 29.90
CA SER A 163 -7.54 -1.25 30.78
C SER A 163 -9.07 -1.37 30.79
N LEU A 164 -9.79 -0.26 30.89
CA LEU A 164 -11.27 -0.25 30.84
C LEU A 164 -11.80 -0.72 29.49
N LYS A 165 -11.19 -0.27 28.39
CA LYS A 165 -11.57 -0.70 27.04
C LYS A 165 -11.25 -2.18 26.80
N VAL A 166 -10.16 -2.70 27.35
CA VAL A 166 -9.85 -4.14 27.29
C VAL A 166 -10.89 -4.96 28.06
N GLN A 167 -11.40 -4.48 29.19
CA GLN A 167 -12.51 -5.14 29.87
C GLN A 167 -13.76 -5.19 28.99
N ALA A 168 -14.11 -4.08 28.33
CA ALA A 168 -15.20 -4.06 27.36
C ALA A 168 -14.96 -5.02 26.18
N LEU A 169 -13.73 -5.08 25.67
CA LEU A 169 -13.32 -6.03 24.63
C LEU A 169 -13.48 -7.48 25.09
N ALA A 170 -13.10 -7.80 26.32
CA ALA A 170 -13.24 -9.14 26.89
C ALA A 170 -14.72 -9.56 26.96
N GLU A 171 -15.62 -8.65 27.31
CA GLU A 171 -17.07 -8.92 27.28
C GLU A 171 -17.58 -9.18 25.86
N LEU A 172 -17.08 -8.45 24.86
CA LEU A 172 -17.39 -8.74 23.45
C LEU A 172 -16.91 -10.14 23.06
N VAL A 173 -15.67 -10.50 23.41
CA VAL A 173 -15.10 -11.81 23.08
C VAL A 173 -15.83 -12.94 23.79
N ARG A 174 -16.19 -12.79 25.07
CA ARG A 174 -16.99 -13.76 25.83
C ARG A 174 -18.38 -13.99 25.21
N GLY A 175 -19.00 -12.93 24.73
CA GLY A 175 -20.33 -12.98 24.11
C GLY A 175 -20.34 -13.36 22.63
N ALA A 176 -19.17 -13.42 21.97
CA ALA A 176 -19.09 -13.68 20.54
C ALA A 176 -19.47 -15.12 20.21
N ARG A 177 -20.43 -15.31 19.30
CA ARG A 177 -20.73 -16.64 18.74
C ARG A 177 -19.86 -16.93 17.52
N HIS A 178 -19.51 -15.88 16.79
CA HIS A 178 -18.69 -15.94 15.58
C HIS A 178 -17.68 -14.80 15.57
N LEU A 179 -16.59 -14.95 16.33
CA LEU A 179 -15.49 -13.98 16.34
C LEU A 179 -14.64 -14.10 15.07
N VAL A 180 -14.47 -12.99 14.37
CA VAL A 180 -13.50 -12.87 13.26
C VAL A 180 -12.47 -11.81 13.58
N VAL A 181 -11.20 -12.12 13.35
CA VAL A 181 -10.09 -11.17 13.54
C VAL A 181 -9.51 -10.78 12.19
N TYR A 182 -9.20 -9.50 12.02
CA TYR A 182 -8.47 -8.94 10.88
C TYR A 182 -7.11 -8.47 11.35
N THR A 183 -6.04 -8.97 10.74
CA THR A 183 -4.66 -8.55 11.04
C THR A 183 -4.03 -7.80 9.88
N GLY A 184 -3.15 -6.86 10.23
CA GLY A 184 -2.24 -6.19 9.31
C GLY A 184 -0.83 -6.13 9.89
N ALA A 185 0.09 -5.44 9.20
CA ALA A 185 1.51 -5.49 9.51
C ALA A 185 1.86 -5.02 10.95
N GLY A 186 0.99 -4.23 11.58
CA GLY A 186 1.16 -3.77 12.95
C GLY A 186 1.14 -4.89 14.01
N VAL A 187 0.71 -6.11 13.69
CA VAL A 187 0.86 -7.25 14.62
C VAL A 187 2.25 -7.89 14.58
N SER A 188 3.04 -7.57 13.55
CA SER A 188 4.36 -8.15 13.29
C SER A 188 5.51 -7.20 13.63
N THR A 189 5.22 -5.93 13.97
CA THR A 189 6.26 -4.94 14.34
C THR A 189 7.06 -5.33 15.57
N ALA A 190 6.44 -5.99 16.56
CA ALA A 190 7.15 -6.54 17.72
C ALA A 190 8.08 -7.73 17.41
N ALA A 191 7.96 -8.32 16.21
CA ALA A 191 8.89 -9.31 15.67
C ALA A 191 9.99 -8.67 14.81
N ASN A 192 10.16 -7.34 14.85
CA ASN A 192 11.09 -6.57 14.02
C ASN A 192 10.82 -6.69 12.51
N ILE A 193 9.56 -6.91 12.12
CA ILE A 193 9.11 -6.76 10.74
C ILE A 193 8.48 -5.36 10.62
N PRO A 194 9.00 -4.45 9.81
CA PRO A 194 8.45 -3.11 9.69
C PRO A 194 7.02 -3.18 9.16
N ASP A 195 6.17 -2.27 9.64
CA ASP A 195 4.87 -2.07 8.99
C ASP A 195 5.03 -1.28 7.68
N PHE A 196 3.92 -0.93 7.06
CA PHE A 196 3.94 -0.21 5.79
C PHE A 196 3.80 1.32 5.93
N ARG A 197 3.09 1.80 6.95
CA ARG A 197 2.60 3.21 7.01
C ARG A 197 2.75 3.85 8.39
N GLY A 198 3.31 3.13 9.35
CA GLY A 198 3.74 3.65 10.64
C GLY A 198 4.85 4.69 10.47
N PRO A 199 5.28 5.35 11.55
CA PRO A 199 6.37 6.32 11.50
C PRO A 199 7.68 5.76 10.92
N GLN A 200 7.92 4.46 11.11
CA GLN A 200 9.06 3.71 10.58
C GLN A 200 8.62 2.68 9.51
N GLY A 201 7.46 2.88 8.90
CA GLY A 201 6.91 1.97 7.92
C GLY A 201 7.63 2.05 6.58
N VAL A 202 7.60 0.96 5.81
CA VAL A 202 8.26 0.83 4.50
C VAL A 202 7.91 1.99 3.56
N TRP A 203 6.63 2.31 3.37
CA TRP A 203 6.23 3.40 2.48
C TRP A 203 6.54 4.78 3.06
N THR A 204 6.38 4.94 4.38
CA THR A 204 6.67 6.20 5.08
C THR A 204 8.14 6.60 4.93
N LEU A 205 9.05 5.64 5.08
CA LEU A 205 10.49 5.87 4.94
C LEU A 205 10.89 5.97 3.46
N MET A 206 10.29 5.16 2.58
CA MET A 206 10.53 5.24 1.13
C MET A 206 10.17 6.63 0.56
N ASP A 207 9.05 7.23 1.01
CA ASP A 207 8.65 8.59 0.62
C ASP A 207 9.65 9.67 1.10
N GLN A 208 10.45 9.35 2.12
CA GLN A 208 11.53 10.20 2.65
C GLN A 208 12.90 9.86 2.03
N GLY A 209 12.98 8.87 1.14
CA GLY A 209 14.24 8.37 0.58
C GLY A 209 15.08 7.55 1.57
N LEU A 210 14.44 7.00 2.61
CA LEU A 210 15.01 6.13 3.61
C LEU A 210 14.53 4.69 3.42
N GLU A 211 15.25 3.73 3.99
CA GLU A 211 14.87 2.32 3.99
C GLU A 211 14.41 1.91 5.40
N ALA A 212 13.39 1.07 5.47
CA ALA A 212 12.94 0.51 6.74
C ALA A 212 13.91 -0.56 7.23
N GLU A 213 14.26 -0.49 8.51
CA GLU A 213 15.05 -1.53 9.16
C GLU A 213 14.14 -2.70 9.56
N GLY A 214 14.67 -3.92 9.44
CA GLY A 214 13.96 -5.14 9.80
C GLY A 214 14.90 -6.34 9.83
N ILE A 215 14.35 -7.50 10.20
CA ILE A 215 15.05 -8.78 10.12
C ILE A 215 14.55 -9.61 8.93
N PRO A 216 15.35 -10.56 8.42
CA PRO A 216 14.87 -11.56 7.46
C PRO A 216 13.62 -12.28 8.00
N LEU A 217 12.62 -12.51 7.15
CA LEU A 217 11.35 -13.11 7.58
C LEU A 217 11.55 -14.49 8.21
N GLU A 218 12.55 -15.25 7.74
CA GLU A 218 12.89 -16.58 8.25
C GLU A 218 13.31 -16.53 9.71
N ALA A 219 13.96 -15.44 10.13
CA ALA A 219 14.42 -15.22 11.49
C ALA A 219 13.31 -14.68 12.42
N ALA A 220 12.21 -14.18 11.86
CA ALA A 220 11.11 -13.65 12.64
C ALA A 220 10.36 -14.77 13.38
N VAL A 221 9.99 -14.50 14.63
CA VAL A 221 9.18 -15.41 15.46
C VAL A 221 7.80 -14.81 15.68
N PRO A 222 6.73 -15.62 15.77
CA PRO A 222 5.39 -15.11 16.07
C PRO A 222 5.36 -14.24 17.34
N THR A 223 4.72 -13.07 17.24
CA THR A 223 4.56 -12.15 18.39
C THR A 223 3.57 -12.71 19.42
N TYR A 224 3.45 -12.04 20.58
CA TYR A 224 2.45 -12.43 21.57
C TYR A 224 1.03 -12.38 20.98
N THR A 225 0.73 -11.38 20.14
CA THR A 225 -0.54 -11.29 19.44
C THR A 225 -0.81 -12.51 18.58
N HIS A 226 0.18 -13.00 17.82
CA HIS A 226 0.02 -14.23 17.02
C HIS A 226 -0.30 -15.43 17.91
N MET A 227 0.47 -15.63 18.98
CA MET A 227 0.26 -16.76 19.89
C MET A 227 -1.06 -16.66 20.67
N ALA A 228 -1.53 -15.45 20.98
CA ALA A 228 -2.83 -15.23 21.60
C ALA A 228 -3.97 -15.65 20.66
N LEU A 229 -3.85 -15.39 19.36
CA LEU A 229 -4.82 -15.86 18.36
C LEU A 229 -4.83 -17.39 18.24
N VAL A 230 -3.68 -18.05 18.38
CA VAL A 230 -3.59 -19.52 18.45
C VAL A 230 -4.35 -20.04 19.67
N ALA A 231 -4.14 -19.47 20.86
CA ALA A 231 -4.87 -19.87 22.06
C ALA A 231 -6.40 -19.68 21.92
N LEU A 232 -6.84 -18.60 21.26
CA LEU A 232 -8.26 -18.38 20.97
C LEU A 232 -8.81 -19.37 19.93
N GLN A 233 -8.02 -19.77 18.94
CA GLN A 233 -8.37 -20.81 17.98
C GLN A 233 -8.55 -22.17 18.67
N GLU A 234 -7.59 -22.58 19.50
CA GLU A 234 -7.61 -23.88 20.20
C GLU A 234 -8.82 -24.03 21.13
N ARG A 235 -9.31 -22.90 21.67
CA ARG A 235 -10.53 -22.85 22.50
C ARG A 235 -11.82 -22.75 21.69
N GLY A 236 -11.72 -22.70 20.35
CA GLY A 236 -12.87 -22.54 19.46
C GLY A 236 -13.56 -21.18 19.53
N VAL A 237 -12.90 -20.18 20.13
CA VAL A 237 -13.41 -18.81 20.24
C VAL A 237 -13.19 -18.06 18.92
N LEU A 238 -11.96 -18.10 18.39
CA LEU A 238 -11.65 -17.56 17.07
C LEU A 238 -12.27 -18.45 16.00
N ARG A 239 -13.24 -17.92 15.23
CA ARG A 239 -13.87 -18.65 14.12
C ARG A 239 -13.18 -18.45 12.79
N HIS A 240 -12.50 -17.32 12.61
CA HIS A 240 -11.72 -17.05 11.41
C HIS A 240 -10.74 -15.91 11.61
N LEU A 241 -9.62 -16.01 10.92
CA LEU A 241 -8.60 -14.99 10.82
C LEU A 241 -8.48 -14.56 9.36
N VAL A 242 -8.63 -13.27 9.12
CA VAL A 242 -8.40 -12.65 7.81
C VAL A 242 -7.15 -11.80 7.92
N SER A 243 -6.11 -12.12 7.15
CA SER A 243 -4.84 -11.39 7.22
C SER A 243 -4.54 -10.67 5.91
N GLN A 244 -3.98 -9.47 6.06
CA GLN A 244 -3.34 -8.71 4.99
C GLN A 244 -1.83 -8.93 4.94
N ASN A 245 -1.28 -9.70 5.90
CA ASN A 245 0.15 -9.93 6.00
C ASN A 245 0.59 -11.02 5.04
N VAL A 246 1.82 -10.89 4.56
CA VAL A 246 2.51 -11.88 3.72
C VAL A 246 3.64 -12.57 4.45
N ASP A 247 3.92 -12.17 5.71
CA ASP A 247 5.05 -12.62 6.54
C ASP A 247 5.00 -14.11 6.95
N GLY A 248 3.89 -14.80 6.70
CA GLY A 248 3.68 -16.21 7.03
C GLY A 248 3.61 -16.55 8.53
N LEU A 249 3.66 -15.55 9.43
CA LEU A 249 3.74 -15.80 10.88
C LEU A 249 2.47 -16.44 11.44
N HIS A 250 1.29 -16.23 10.84
CA HIS A 250 0.06 -16.89 11.29
C HIS A 250 0.11 -18.41 11.10
N LEU A 251 0.57 -18.90 9.93
CA LEU A 251 0.71 -20.35 9.74
C LEU A 251 1.84 -20.91 10.59
N ARG A 252 2.97 -20.20 10.67
CA ARG A 252 4.12 -20.60 11.50
C ARG A 252 3.82 -20.59 13.00
N SER A 253 2.82 -19.82 13.46
CA SER A 253 2.38 -19.83 14.87
C SER A 253 1.46 -21.01 15.21
N GLY A 254 0.89 -21.69 14.22
CA GLY A 254 -0.08 -22.77 14.42
C GLY A 254 -1.54 -22.37 14.15
N ILE A 255 -1.82 -21.19 13.57
CA ILE A 255 -3.13 -20.95 12.99
C ILE A 255 -3.34 -21.94 11.84
N THR A 256 -4.49 -22.62 11.87
CA THR A 256 -4.81 -23.62 10.86
C THR A 256 -5.20 -22.95 9.55
N LYS A 257 -4.82 -23.55 8.43
CA LYS A 257 -5.18 -23.05 7.09
C LYS A 257 -6.69 -22.88 6.91
N ASP A 258 -7.50 -23.78 7.48
CA ASP A 258 -8.97 -23.72 7.39
C ASP A 258 -9.57 -22.49 8.09
N ASN A 259 -8.90 -21.98 9.13
CA ASN A 259 -9.32 -20.79 9.87
C ASN A 259 -8.63 -19.51 9.36
N LEU A 260 -7.88 -19.57 8.26
CA LEU A 260 -7.09 -18.44 7.77
C LEU A 260 -7.51 -18.02 6.36
N SER A 261 -7.46 -16.72 6.10
CA SER A 261 -7.57 -16.15 4.76
C SER A 261 -6.50 -15.09 4.57
N GLU A 262 -5.40 -15.49 3.92
CA GLU A 262 -4.26 -14.64 3.57
C GLU A 262 -4.58 -13.90 2.28
N LEU A 263 -5.18 -12.71 2.41
CA LEU A 263 -5.72 -11.98 1.27
C LEU A 263 -4.64 -11.56 0.28
N HIS A 264 -3.44 -11.23 0.77
CA HIS A 264 -2.33 -10.71 -0.03
C HIS A 264 -1.26 -11.77 -0.35
N GLY A 265 -1.53 -13.04 -0.07
CA GLY A 265 -0.57 -14.13 -0.23
C GLY A 265 0.29 -14.38 1.00
N ASN A 266 1.32 -15.21 0.81
CA ASN A 266 2.26 -15.62 1.85
C ASN A 266 3.63 -15.87 1.20
N CYS A 267 4.67 -15.21 1.69
CA CYS A 267 6.03 -15.27 1.15
C CYS A 267 6.65 -16.67 1.20
N TYR A 268 6.04 -17.64 1.88
CA TYR A 268 6.53 -19.02 1.98
C TYR A 268 5.74 -19.99 1.08
N VAL A 269 4.79 -19.48 0.29
CA VAL A 269 3.89 -20.31 -0.51
C VAL A 269 4.14 -20.09 -2.00
N GLU A 270 4.35 -21.20 -2.70
CA GLU A 270 4.33 -21.23 -4.15
C GLU A 270 3.32 -22.27 -4.67
N ILE A 271 2.68 -21.94 -5.79
CA ILE A 271 1.57 -22.69 -6.37
C ILE A 271 1.93 -23.11 -7.78
N CYS A 272 1.71 -24.38 -8.10
CA CYS A 272 1.87 -24.86 -9.47
C CYS A 272 0.78 -24.30 -10.38
N ASP A 273 1.19 -23.64 -11.46
CA ASP A 273 0.28 -23.08 -12.47
C ASP A 273 -0.52 -24.13 -13.27
N SER A 274 -0.07 -25.38 -13.24
CA SER A 274 -0.64 -26.47 -14.04
C SER A 274 -1.59 -27.36 -13.25
N CYS A 275 -1.26 -27.69 -11.99
CA CYS A 275 -2.09 -28.59 -11.17
C CYS A 275 -2.64 -27.95 -9.89
N GLY A 276 -2.29 -26.70 -9.59
CA GLY A 276 -2.75 -25.98 -8.39
C GLY A 276 -2.19 -26.52 -7.08
N ALA A 277 -1.17 -27.39 -7.12
CA ALA A 277 -0.50 -27.87 -5.92
C ALA A 277 0.22 -26.71 -5.22
N GLU A 278 -0.06 -26.53 -3.93
CA GLU A 278 0.63 -25.58 -3.08
C GLU A 278 1.82 -26.24 -2.38
N TYR A 279 2.91 -25.50 -2.29
CA TYR A 279 4.15 -25.88 -1.62
C TYR A 279 4.46 -24.83 -0.57
N PHE A 280 4.58 -25.28 0.68
CA PHE A 280 5.10 -24.47 1.78
C PHE A 280 6.60 -24.67 1.87
N ARG A 281 7.34 -23.56 1.90
CA ARG A 281 8.80 -23.54 1.98
C ARG A 281 9.25 -22.99 3.33
N ASP A 282 10.50 -23.28 3.67
CA ASP A 282 11.20 -22.76 4.84
C ASP A 282 12.03 -21.49 4.53
N PHE A 283 11.85 -20.93 3.33
CA PHE A 283 12.50 -19.73 2.83
C PHE A 283 11.49 -18.83 2.10
N ASP A 284 11.78 -17.53 1.99
CA ASP A 284 10.99 -16.59 1.19
C ASP A 284 11.08 -16.94 -0.30
N VAL A 285 9.96 -17.34 -0.91
CA VAL A 285 9.89 -17.79 -2.31
C VAL A 285 10.06 -16.66 -3.32
N VAL A 286 9.83 -15.41 -2.89
CA VAL A 286 9.92 -14.18 -3.69
C VAL A 286 11.37 -13.72 -3.76
N ASP A 287 12.02 -13.60 -2.60
CA ASP A 287 13.43 -13.19 -2.51
C ASP A 287 14.36 -14.26 -3.09
N ASN A 288 14.02 -15.54 -2.96
CA ASN A 288 14.79 -16.66 -3.50
C ASN A 288 14.38 -17.06 -4.94
N ALA A 289 13.79 -16.15 -5.71
CA ALA A 289 13.45 -16.39 -7.12
C ALA A 289 14.65 -16.24 -8.07
N GLY A 290 15.82 -15.79 -7.57
CA GLY A 290 17.07 -15.63 -8.34
C GLY A 290 17.20 -14.28 -9.08
N ASP A 291 18.43 -13.90 -9.42
CA ASP A 291 18.82 -12.61 -10.03
C ASP A 291 18.19 -12.34 -11.42
N GLU A 292 17.54 -13.32 -12.06
CA GLU A 292 16.96 -13.20 -13.40
C GLU A 292 15.49 -12.72 -13.43
N ARG A 293 14.93 -12.26 -12.28
CA ARG A 293 13.57 -11.71 -12.21
C ARG A 293 13.48 -10.34 -12.93
N GLU A 294 13.12 -10.37 -14.21
CA GLU A 294 12.60 -9.20 -14.96
C GLU A 294 11.08 -9.08 -14.74
N PRO A 295 10.52 -7.85 -14.71
CA PRO A 295 10.17 -7.07 -13.51
C PRO A 295 9.12 -7.76 -12.57
N TYR A 296 8.76 -7.07 -11.47
CA TYR A 296 7.79 -7.42 -10.39
C TYR A 296 6.50 -8.19 -10.76
N ASP A 297 6.17 -8.30 -12.05
CA ASP A 297 4.94 -8.90 -12.59
C ASP A 297 5.09 -10.40 -12.96
N ASP A 298 6.31 -10.96 -12.96
CA ASP A 298 6.47 -12.40 -13.17
C ASP A 298 6.57 -13.15 -11.84
N HIS A 299 5.42 -13.65 -11.35
CA HIS A 299 5.33 -14.48 -10.15
C HIS A 299 6.13 -15.79 -10.24
N CYS A 300 6.78 -16.11 -11.36
CA CYS A 300 7.61 -17.30 -11.46
C CYS A 300 8.69 -17.33 -10.37
N THR A 301 8.85 -18.49 -9.75
CA THR A 301 9.86 -18.72 -8.71
C THR A 301 11.08 -19.47 -9.20
N GLY A 302 11.14 -19.77 -10.50
CA GLY A 302 12.20 -20.57 -11.13
C GLY A 302 12.11 -22.08 -10.82
N ARG A 303 11.18 -22.52 -9.97
CA ARG A 303 11.01 -23.92 -9.55
C ARG A 303 9.89 -24.63 -10.33
N ARG A 304 9.89 -25.96 -10.28
CA ARG A 304 8.91 -26.82 -10.97
C ARG A 304 8.18 -27.73 -10.00
N CYS A 305 6.94 -28.04 -10.32
CA CYS A 305 6.10 -28.94 -9.53
C CYS A 305 6.71 -30.34 -9.45
N GLU A 306 6.76 -30.86 -8.22
CA GLU A 306 7.32 -32.17 -7.87
C GLU A 306 6.25 -33.29 -7.87
N LYS A 307 4.96 -32.96 -8.06
CA LYS A 307 3.90 -33.97 -8.08
C LYS A 307 4.06 -34.93 -9.27
N PRO A 308 4.04 -36.26 -9.06
CA PRO A 308 4.18 -37.24 -10.13
C PRO A 308 3.14 -37.11 -11.25
N ASP A 309 1.91 -36.73 -10.90
CA ASP A 309 0.79 -36.61 -11.83
C ASP A 309 0.68 -35.22 -12.48
N CYS A 310 1.68 -34.35 -12.29
CA CYS A 310 1.75 -33.03 -12.91
C CYS A 310 2.74 -33.04 -14.08
N TYR A 311 2.51 -32.22 -15.09
CA TYR A 311 3.45 -31.97 -16.20
C TYR A 311 4.69 -31.17 -15.79
N HIS A 312 5.06 -31.19 -14.50
CA HIS A 312 6.12 -30.36 -13.92
C HIS A 312 5.93 -28.86 -14.25
N GLY A 313 4.70 -28.38 -14.04
CA GLY A 313 4.33 -26.97 -14.23
C GLY A 313 5.20 -26.01 -13.42
N GLN A 314 5.22 -24.75 -13.84
CA GLN A 314 6.01 -23.73 -13.14
C GLN A 314 5.37 -23.43 -11.78
N LEU A 315 6.23 -23.27 -10.76
CA LEU A 315 5.79 -22.77 -9.46
C LEU A 315 5.80 -21.25 -9.50
N ARG A 316 4.74 -20.65 -8.97
CA ARG A 316 4.55 -19.21 -8.89
C ARG A 316 4.27 -18.81 -7.46
N ASP A 317 4.81 -17.70 -6.99
CA ASP A 317 4.40 -17.15 -5.70
C ASP A 317 2.92 -16.72 -5.74
N ASN A 318 2.33 -16.51 -4.57
CA ASN A 318 0.94 -16.05 -4.46
C ASN A 318 0.83 -14.64 -3.87
N ILE A 319 1.93 -13.87 -3.86
CA ILE A 319 1.93 -12.49 -3.38
C ILE A 319 1.08 -11.66 -4.32
N ILE A 320 0.32 -10.73 -3.76
CA ILE A 320 -0.52 -9.84 -4.56
C ILE A 320 0.16 -8.48 -4.70
N ASN A 321 0.54 -8.13 -5.92
CA ASN A 321 1.09 -6.83 -6.24
C ASN A 321 0.00 -5.76 -6.41
N PHE A 322 0.42 -4.49 -6.40
CA PHE A 322 -0.50 -3.39 -6.70
C PHE A 322 -1.10 -3.52 -8.11
N GLY A 323 -2.43 -3.53 -8.18
CA GLY A 323 -3.17 -3.65 -9.44
C GLY A 323 -3.66 -5.06 -9.74
N GLU A 324 -3.17 -6.07 -9.00
CA GLU A 324 -3.66 -7.44 -9.11
C GLU A 324 -4.95 -7.67 -8.32
N GLN A 325 -5.66 -8.73 -8.68
CA GLN A 325 -6.90 -9.12 -8.01
C GLN A 325 -6.60 -10.08 -6.87
N LEU A 326 -7.25 -9.87 -5.73
CA LEU A 326 -7.20 -10.85 -4.64
C LEU A 326 -7.70 -12.23 -5.10
N PRO A 327 -7.12 -13.33 -4.60
CA PRO A 327 -7.58 -14.68 -4.93
C PRO A 327 -9.05 -14.86 -4.57
N ARG A 328 -9.90 -15.09 -5.58
CA ARG A 328 -11.36 -15.15 -5.40
C ARG A 328 -11.81 -16.14 -4.32
N PRO A 329 -11.28 -17.38 -4.23
CA PRO A 329 -11.69 -18.31 -3.17
C PRO A 329 -11.40 -17.76 -1.77
N VAL A 330 -10.22 -17.17 -1.57
CA VAL A 330 -9.79 -16.59 -0.29
C VAL A 330 -10.65 -15.38 0.07
N LEU A 331 -10.89 -14.49 -0.90
CA LEU A 331 -11.74 -13.32 -0.70
C LEU A 331 -13.20 -13.72 -0.38
N VAL A 332 -13.77 -14.69 -1.09
CA VAL A 332 -15.14 -15.17 -0.83
C VAL A 332 -15.24 -15.77 0.57
N ASN A 333 -14.26 -16.58 0.97
CA ASN A 333 -14.22 -17.16 2.31
C ASN A 333 -14.16 -16.07 3.39
N ALA A 334 -13.23 -15.12 3.24
CA ALA A 334 -13.13 -13.97 4.14
C ALA A 334 -14.46 -13.22 4.24
N GLN A 335 -15.10 -12.92 3.11
CA GLN A 335 -16.40 -12.25 3.05
C GLN A 335 -17.53 -13.04 3.73
N ASP A 336 -17.55 -14.37 3.58
CA ASP A 336 -18.54 -15.23 4.23
C ASP A 336 -18.39 -15.19 5.75
N HIS A 337 -17.17 -15.28 6.26
CA HIS A 337 -16.91 -15.12 7.68
C HIS A 337 -17.22 -13.70 8.16
N SER A 338 -16.90 -12.64 7.40
CA SER A 338 -17.30 -11.26 7.75
C SER A 338 -18.82 -11.12 7.90
N ARG A 339 -19.61 -11.77 7.03
CA ARG A 339 -21.08 -11.69 7.08
C ARG A 339 -21.69 -12.44 8.26
N LYS A 340 -21.05 -13.53 8.70
CA LYS A 340 -21.49 -14.36 9.83
C LYS A 340 -21.08 -13.78 11.18
N ALA A 341 -20.02 -12.96 11.21
CA ALA A 341 -19.46 -12.43 12.43
C ALA A 341 -20.44 -11.53 13.19
N ASP A 342 -20.61 -11.80 14.49
CA ASP A 342 -21.27 -10.89 15.42
C ASP A 342 -20.27 -10.01 16.19
N VAL A 343 -18.99 -10.41 16.23
CA VAL A 343 -17.87 -9.60 16.70
C VAL A 343 -16.73 -9.67 15.70
N VAL A 344 -16.20 -8.51 15.33
CA VAL A 344 -15.00 -8.36 14.52
C VAL A 344 -13.95 -7.56 15.29
N ILE A 345 -12.71 -8.04 15.32
CA ILE A 345 -11.57 -7.29 15.83
C ILE A 345 -10.63 -7.00 14.67
N ALA A 346 -10.40 -5.73 14.33
CA ALA A 346 -9.31 -5.31 13.45
C ALA A 346 -8.13 -4.87 14.30
N ILE A 347 -6.98 -5.54 14.18
CA ILE A 347 -5.80 -5.31 15.01
C ILE A 347 -4.55 -5.14 14.15
N GLY A 348 -3.78 -4.08 14.42
CA GLY A 348 -2.52 -3.79 13.72
C GLY A 348 -2.70 -3.51 12.22
N THR A 349 -3.83 -2.94 11.80
CA THR A 349 -4.10 -2.58 10.42
C THR A 349 -4.66 -1.17 10.32
N SER A 350 -4.20 -0.41 9.32
CA SER A 350 -4.72 0.93 9.01
C SER A 350 -6.03 0.89 8.21
N LEU A 351 -6.48 -0.30 7.77
CA LEU A 351 -7.71 -0.50 6.99
C LEU A 351 -7.84 0.47 5.80
N ARG A 352 -6.80 0.58 4.96
CA ARG A 352 -6.82 1.46 3.76
C ARG A 352 -6.87 0.71 2.44
N VAL A 353 -6.40 -0.53 2.39
CA VAL A 353 -6.27 -1.28 1.13
C VAL A 353 -7.55 -2.06 0.87
N GLU A 354 -8.33 -1.61 -0.11
CA GLU A 354 -9.53 -2.30 -0.57
C GLU A 354 -9.17 -3.53 -1.46
N PRO A 355 -9.98 -4.59 -1.44
CA PRO A 355 -11.24 -4.74 -0.70
C PRO A 355 -11.08 -5.20 0.76
N ALA A 356 -9.86 -5.51 1.23
CA ALA A 356 -9.62 -6.06 2.56
C ALA A 356 -10.10 -5.12 3.69
N ALA A 357 -9.85 -3.83 3.50
CA ALA A 357 -10.19 -2.75 4.42
C ALA A 357 -11.68 -2.66 4.77
N SER A 358 -12.58 -2.82 3.79
CA SER A 358 -14.03 -2.72 4.02
C SER A 358 -14.71 -4.02 4.45
N LEU A 359 -14.00 -5.17 4.45
CA LEU A 359 -14.58 -6.46 4.84
C LEU A 359 -15.16 -6.48 6.27
N PRO A 360 -14.49 -5.91 7.30
CA PRO A 360 -15.06 -5.82 8.65
C PRO A 360 -16.46 -5.20 8.70
N LEU A 361 -16.74 -4.22 7.82
CA LEU A 361 -18.03 -3.53 7.78
C LEU A 361 -19.19 -4.43 7.33
N LYS A 362 -18.92 -5.57 6.70
CA LYS A 362 -19.98 -6.55 6.36
C LYS A 362 -20.66 -7.11 7.60
N SER A 363 -19.94 -7.22 8.71
CA SER A 363 -20.51 -7.58 10.03
C SER A 363 -21.32 -6.42 10.61
N VAL A 364 -20.76 -5.20 10.59
CA VAL A 364 -21.42 -3.98 11.11
C VAL A 364 -22.77 -3.74 10.44
N LYS A 365 -22.84 -3.89 9.11
CA LYS A 365 -24.10 -3.76 8.33
C LYS A 365 -25.19 -4.77 8.73
N ARG A 366 -24.86 -5.79 9.51
CA ARG A 366 -25.77 -6.82 10.03
C ARG A 366 -25.96 -6.74 11.54
N GLY A 367 -25.52 -5.65 12.17
CA GLY A 367 -25.62 -5.43 13.62
C GLY A 367 -24.49 -6.07 14.44
N GLY A 368 -23.44 -6.58 13.78
CA GLY A 368 -22.24 -7.03 14.48
C GLY A 368 -21.41 -5.85 15.01
N LYS A 369 -20.53 -6.14 15.96
CA LYS A 369 -19.71 -5.13 16.64
C LYS A 369 -18.28 -5.17 16.12
N LEU A 370 -17.75 -4.00 15.76
CA LEU A 370 -16.36 -3.83 15.33
C LEU A 370 -15.53 -3.24 16.45
N ALA A 371 -14.45 -3.90 16.85
CA ALA A 371 -13.39 -3.33 17.66
C ALA A 371 -12.16 -3.05 16.80
N ILE A 372 -11.55 -1.87 16.94
CA ILE A 372 -10.33 -1.50 16.21
C ILE A 372 -9.20 -1.21 17.21
N ILE A 373 -8.10 -1.93 17.06
CA ILE A 373 -6.88 -1.84 17.87
C ILE A 373 -5.73 -1.46 16.95
N ASN A 374 -5.29 -0.22 17.01
CA ASN A 374 -4.23 0.31 16.16
C ASN A 374 -3.67 1.59 16.78
N LEU A 375 -2.38 1.89 16.62
CA LEU A 375 -1.79 3.13 17.13
C LEU A 375 -2.27 4.36 16.35
N GLN A 376 -2.41 4.23 15.04
CA GLN A 376 -2.85 5.29 14.13
C GLN A 376 -4.37 5.22 13.88
N LYS A 377 -4.99 6.35 13.50
CA LYS A 377 -6.39 6.36 13.08
C LYS A 377 -6.63 5.50 11.83
N THR A 378 -7.87 5.06 11.67
CA THR A 378 -8.30 4.30 10.48
C THR A 378 -9.50 4.97 9.81
N PRO A 379 -9.73 4.76 8.51
CA PRO A 379 -10.92 5.29 7.82
C PRO A 379 -12.26 4.83 8.42
N TYR A 380 -12.24 3.81 9.27
CA TYR A 380 -13.44 3.17 9.83
C TYR A 380 -13.59 3.35 11.34
N ASP A 381 -12.84 4.26 11.96
CA ASP A 381 -12.92 4.53 13.40
C ASP A 381 -14.34 4.94 13.83
N SER A 382 -15.06 5.71 13.01
CA SER A 382 -16.45 6.11 13.27
C SER A 382 -17.46 4.94 13.22
N SER A 383 -17.09 3.83 12.57
CA SER A 383 -17.89 2.61 12.51
C SER A 383 -17.56 1.63 13.63
N ALA A 384 -16.53 1.89 14.44
CA ALA A 384 -16.10 1.02 15.52
C ALA A 384 -17.04 1.15 16.73
N HIS A 385 -17.49 0.01 17.25
CA HIS A 385 -18.12 -0.08 18.56
C HIS A 385 -17.12 0.19 19.68
N LEU A 386 -15.84 -0.17 19.46
CA LEU A 386 -14.76 0.02 20.41
C LEU A 386 -13.47 0.40 19.67
N ARG A 387 -12.81 1.48 20.08
CA ARG A 387 -11.52 1.93 19.52
C ARG A 387 -10.46 2.00 20.61
N ILE A 388 -9.34 1.31 20.42
CA ILE A 388 -8.21 1.26 21.36
C ILE A 388 -6.91 1.69 20.67
N PHE A 389 -6.38 2.86 21.01
CA PHE A 389 -5.06 3.30 20.55
C PHE A 389 -3.96 2.78 21.47
N ALA A 390 -3.42 1.61 21.15
CA ALA A 390 -2.34 0.98 21.90
C ALA A 390 -1.62 -0.09 21.05
N HIS A 391 -0.44 -0.53 21.51
CA HIS A 391 0.28 -1.64 20.89
C HIS A 391 -0.52 -2.95 20.97
N CYS A 392 -0.51 -3.72 19.87
CA CYS A 392 -1.25 -4.98 19.73
C CYS A 392 -0.95 -5.95 20.88
N ASP A 393 0.34 -6.22 21.14
CA ASP A 393 0.76 -7.17 22.18
C ASP A 393 0.30 -6.75 23.57
N HIS A 394 0.34 -5.46 23.90
CA HIS A 394 -0.12 -4.96 25.20
C HIS A 394 -1.64 -5.20 25.39
N VAL A 395 -2.44 -4.90 24.37
CA VAL A 395 -3.89 -5.12 24.39
C VAL A 395 -4.21 -6.61 24.49
N MET A 396 -3.53 -7.44 23.72
CA MET A 396 -3.74 -8.89 23.74
C MET A 396 -3.30 -9.50 25.08
N GLN A 397 -2.20 -9.07 25.68
CA GLN A 397 -1.79 -9.53 27.02
C GLN A 397 -2.88 -9.25 28.07
N LEU A 398 -3.37 -8.01 28.13
CA LEU A 398 -4.44 -7.64 29.06
C LEU A 398 -5.74 -8.39 28.77
N LEU A 399 -6.08 -8.58 27.49
CA LEU A 399 -7.28 -9.31 27.06
C LEU A 399 -7.20 -10.77 27.51
N MET A 400 -6.10 -11.45 27.23
CA MET A 400 -5.93 -12.88 27.57
C MET A 400 -5.90 -13.10 29.09
N GLN A 401 -5.26 -12.19 29.85
CA GLN A 401 -5.34 -12.18 31.31
C GLN A 401 -6.78 -11.99 31.80
N THR A 402 -7.52 -11.05 31.22
CA THR A 402 -8.92 -10.78 31.58
C THR A 402 -9.81 -11.98 31.27
N LEU A 403 -9.57 -12.68 30.16
CA LEU A 403 -10.29 -13.89 29.76
C LEU A 403 -9.88 -15.14 30.57
N GLY A 404 -8.77 -15.10 31.32
CA GLY A 404 -8.22 -16.27 32.00
C GLY A 404 -7.71 -17.33 31.01
N VAL A 405 -7.09 -16.88 29.91
CA VAL A 405 -6.57 -17.74 28.86
C VAL A 405 -5.05 -17.68 28.85
N ASP A 406 -4.41 -18.82 29.08
CA ASP A 406 -2.96 -18.95 28.92
C ASP A 406 -2.58 -18.92 27.44
N VAL A 407 -1.49 -18.22 27.15
CA VAL A 407 -0.95 -18.07 25.79
C VAL A 407 0.27 -18.96 25.63
N PRO A 408 0.32 -19.85 24.62
CA PRO A 408 1.47 -20.70 24.36
C PRO A 408 2.69 -19.85 23.97
N ARG A 409 3.89 -20.39 24.18
CA ARG A 409 5.11 -19.79 23.66
C ARG A 409 5.26 -20.17 22.19
N PRO A 410 5.85 -19.29 21.35
CA PRO A 410 6.30 -19.72 20.03
C PRO A 410 7.34 -20.82 20.20
N GLU A 411 7.20 -21.91 19.44
CA GLU A 411 8.14 -23.04 19.43
C GLU A 411 9.42 -22.73 18.65
#